data_AF-A0A537LDS9-F1
#
_entry.id   AF-A0A537LDS9-F1
#
_cell.length_a   1.000
_cell.length_b   1.000
_cell.length_c   1.000
_cell.angle_alpha   90.00
_cell.angle_beta   90.00
_cell.angle_gamma   90.00
#
_symmetry.space_group_name_H-M   'P 1'
#
loop_
_entity.id
_entity.type
_entity.pdbx_description
1 polymer ?
#
loop_
_entity_poly.entity_id
_entity_poly.type
_entity_poly.pdbx_seq_one_letter_code
_entity_poly.pdbx_strand_id
1 'polypeptide(L)'
;MRLSSGTSRRGFLRRENAALHRVGLASALVISAATAAPANDSKVGRMLMQLDPDARFEQICDLEAAKRIGKEKIYRPERAIVSALDEPKIAATTMTGKGGAFKSKGQWYQFSFTCQTSPDHMQVLSFSYQVGEPIPQEQWEKSGLW
;
A
#
# COMPACT_ATOMS: atom_id res chain seq x y z
N MET A 1 69.73 6.87 -34.37
CA MET A 1 70.07 7.89 -35.39
C MET A 1 70.44 7.15 -36.66
N ARG A 2 69.82 7.52 -37.79
CA ARG A 2 69.99 6.98 -39.16
C ARG A 2 69.31 5.63 -39.45
N LEU A 3 68.64 5.38 -40.57
CA LEU A 3 67.98 6.15 -41.65
C LEU A 3 67.44 5.09 -42.64
N SER A 4 66.65 5.55 -43.60
CA SER A 4 66.22 4.89 -44.86
C SER A 4 65.01 3.95 -44.76
N SER A 5 63.81 4.31 -45.24
CA SER A 5 63.35 4.83 -46.55
C SER A 5 63.62 3.89 -47.72
N GLY A 6 62.55 3.41 -48.37
CA GLY A 6 62.64 2.53 -49.54
C GLY A 6 61.30 2.18 -50.18
N THR A 7 60.78 3.14 -50.93
CA THR A 7 59.69 3.12 -51.93
C THR A 7 59.70 1.89 -52.85
N SER A 8 58.53 1.40 -53.30
CA SER A 8 58.17 1.33 -54.75
C SER A 8 56.98 0.42 -55.10
N ARG A 9 55.91 1.09 -55.55
CA ARG A 9 55.04 0.82 -56.73
C ARG A 9 54.87 -0.63 -57.22
N ARG A 10 53.60 -1.01 -57.37
CA ARG A 10 53.01 -1.22 -58.71
C ARG A 10 51.48 -1.28 -58.62
N GLY A 11 50.82 -0.34 -59.29
CA GLY A 11 49.39 -0.39 -59.54
C GLY A 11 49.09 -1.16 -60.83
N PHE A 12 47.85 -1.65 -60.93
CA PHE A 12 47.04 -1.76 -62.15
C PHE A 12 45.63 -2.13 -61.65
N LEU A 13 44.66 -1.21 -61.67
CA LEU A 13 43.60 -1.15 -62.69
C LEU A 13 42.85 -2.50 -62.79
N ARG A 14 41.53 -2.63 -62.61
CA ARG A 14 40.45 -1.73 -63.05
C ARG A 14 39.10 -2.38 -62.69
N ARG A 15 38.11 -1.50 -62.55
CA ARG A 15 36.66 -1.63 -62.83
C ARG A 15 35.68 -1.84 -61.68
N GLU A 16 34.73 -0.90 -61.74
CA GLU A 16 33.56 -0.61 -60.94
C GLU A 16 32.53 -1.74 -60.96
N ASN A 17 31.70 -1.82 -59.92
CA ASN A 17 30.26 -2.03 -60.05
C ASN A 17 29.53 -1.59 -58.78
N ALA A 18 28.46 -0.85 -58.99
CA ALA A 18 27.76 -0.02 -58.03
C ALA A 18 26.76 -0.77 -57.13
N ALA A 19 26.40 -0.05 -56.07
CA ALA A 19 25.12 -0.06 -55.35
C ALA A 19 24.79 -1.24 -54.41
N LEU A 20 24.51 -0.91 -53.15
CA LEU A 20 23.14 -0.86 -52.65
C LEU A 20 23.11 -0.25 -51.23
N HIS A 21 22.26 0.77 -51.05
CA HIS A 21 22.01 1.47 -49.80
C HIS A 21 21.34 0.54 -48.78
N ARG A 22 21.91 0.41 -47.58
CA ARG A 22 21.22 -0.19 -46.42
C ARG A 22 20.58 0.92 -45.60
N VAL A 23 19.26 1.09 -45.75
CA VAL A 23 18.42 1.90 -44.87
C VAL A 23 18.39 1.23 -43.50
N GLY A 24 18.97 1.86 -42.48
CA GLY A 24 18.90 1.39 -41.09
C GLY A 24 17.62 1.89 -40.42
N LEU A 25 16.68 0.99 -40.14
CA LEU A 25 15.49 1.27 -39.31
C LEU A 25 15.89 1.19 -37.82
N ALA A 26 16.11 2.34 -37.18
CA ALA A 26 16.26 2.41 -35.73
C ALA A 26 14.87 2.39 -35.08
N SER A 27 14.43 1.22 -34.59
CA SER A 27 13.20 1.07 -33.82
C SER A 27 13.44 1.49 -32.36
N ALA A 28 12.86 2.61 -31.94
CA ALA A 28 12.86 3.01 -30.53
C ALA A 28 11.83 2.18 -29.75
N LEU A 29 12.29 1.21 -28.96
CA LEU A 29 11.42 0.45 -28.06
C LEU A 29 11.10 1.29 -26.82
N VAL A 30 9.86 1.75 -26.71
CA VAL A 30 9.36 2.41 -25.48
C VAL A 30 8.88 1.31 -24.53
N ILE A 31 9.67 0.97 -23.53
CA ILE A 31 9.29 -0.01 -22.50
C ILE A 31 8.36 0.70 -21.50
N SER A 32 7.06 0.41 -21.57
CA SER A 32 6.11 0.82 -20.54
C SER A 32 6.29 -0.06 -19.31
N ALA A 33 6.71 0.53 -18.19
CA ALA A 33 6.75 -0.17 -16.90
C ALA A 33 5.32 -0.34 -16.36
N ALA A 34 4.80 -1.57 -16.36
CA ALA A 34 3.54 -1.88 -15.69
C ALA A 34 3.75 -1.81 -14.17
N THR A 35 3.04 -0.91 -13.49
CA THR A 35 3.02 -0.86 -12.02
C THR A 35 2.14 -2.00 -11.51
N ALA A 36 2.76 -3.04 -10.96
CA ALA A 36 2.02 -4.09 -10.25
C ALA A 36 1.45 -3.51 -8.95
N ALA A 37 0.13 -3.64 -8.73
CA ALA A 37 -0.47 -3.44 -7.41
C ALA A 37 0.07 -4.51 -6.43
N PRO A 38 0.19 -4.21 -5.12
CA PRO A 38 0.75 -5.18 -4.17
C PRO A 38 -0.17 -6.40 -4.06
N ALA A 39 0.36 -7.58 -4.35
CA ALA A 39 -0.37 -8.85 -4.30
C ALA A 39 -1.02 -9.14 -2.92
N ASN A 40 -0.49 -8.53 -1.86
CA ASN A 40 -0.94 -8.70 -0.47
C ASN A 40 -2.38 -8.22 -0.25
N ASP A 41 -2.79 -7.10 -0.85
CA ASP A 41 -4.11 -6.50 -0.65
C ASP A 41 -5.22 -7.43 -1.16
N SER A 42 -4.95 -8.11 -2.27
CA SER A 42 -5.89 -9.08 -2.85
C SER A 42 -6.07 -10.31 -1.95
N LYS A 43 -5.01 -10.76 -1.23
CA LYS A 43 -5.10 -11.91 -0.33
C LYS A 43 -5.87 -11.55 0.93
N VAL A 44 -5.57 -10.41 1.53
CA VAL A 44 -6.28 -9.91 2.71
C VAL A 44 -7.77 -9.72 2.39
N GLY A 45 -8.09 -9.08 1.26
CA GLY A 45 -9.47 -8.91 0.82
C GLY A 45 -10.22 -10.24 0.66
N ARG A 46 -9.58 -11.27 0.09
CA ARG A 46 -10.17 -12.62 0.00
C ARG A 46 -10.42 -13.26 1.37
N MET A 47 -9.50 -13.09 2.32
CA MET A 47 -9.67 -13.62 3.68
C MET A 47 -10.80 -12.91 4.42
N LEU A 48 -10.91 -11.58 4.29
CA LEU A 48 -12.00 -10.81 4.89
C LEU A 48 -13.37 -11.22 4.35
N MET A 49 -13.46 -11.56 3.05
CA MET A 49 -14.69 -12.08 2.44
C MET A 49 -15.12 -13.45 2.97
N GLN A 50 -14.25 -14.18 3.68
CA GLN A 50 -14.61 -15.45 4.32
C GLN A 50 -15.22 -15.25 5.72
N LEU A 51 -15.15 -14.04 6.29
CA LEU A 51 -15.77 -13.73 7.56
C LEU A 51 -17.28 -13.53 7.41
N ASP A 52 -18.01 -13.73 8.50
CA ASP A 52 -19.39 -13.27 8.60
C ASP A 52 -19.47 -11.76 8.32
N PRO A 53 -20.55 -11.26 7.70
CA PRO A 53 -20.64 -9.85 7.30
C PRO A 53 -20.34 -8.84 8.41
N ASP A 54 -20.83 -9.10 9.63
CA ASP A 54 -20.62 -8.21 10.77
C ASP A 54 -19.17 -8.21 11.22
N ALA A 55 -18.55 -9.39 11.33
CA ALA A 55 -17.13 -9.53 11.64
C ALA A 55 -16.24 -8.89 10.56
N ARG A 56 -16.60 -9.03 9.28
CA ARG A 56 -15.93 -8.33 8.19
C ARG A 56 -16.02 -6.82 8.34
N PHE A 57 -17.20 -6.30 8.65
CA PHE A 57 -17.43 -4.87 8.85
C PHE A 57 -16.54 -4.33 9.99
N GLU A 58 -16.51 -5.01 11.12
CA GLU A 58 -15.66 -4.68 12.26
C GLU A 58 -14.18 -4.65 11.86
N GLN A 59 -13.67 -5.72 11.23
CA GLN A 59 -12.26 -5.80 10.81
C GLN A 59 -11.88 -4.70 9.81
N ILE A 60 -12.77 -4.35 8.89
CA ILE A 60 -12.54 -3.27 7.93
C ILE A 60 -12.45 -1.91 8.65
N CYS A 61 -13.29 -1.67 9.65
CA CYS A 61 -13.23 -0.46 10.46
C CYS A 61 -12.00 -0.42 11.39
N ASP A 62 -11.55 -1.55 11.95
CA ASP A 62 -10.30 -1.67 12.71
C ASP A 62 -9.09 -1.28 11.86
N LEU A 63 -8.98 -1.85 10.67
CA LEU A 63 -7.88 -1.58 9.74
C LEU A 63 -7.87 -0.11 9.31
N GLU A 64 -9.03 0.46 9.02
CA GLU A 64 -9.11 1.87 8.66
C GLU A 64 -8.81 2.79 9.85
N ALA A 65 -9.22 2.44 11.07
CA ALA A 65 -8.86 3.18 12.28
C ALA A 65 -7.34 3.24 12.46
N ALA A 66 -6.66 2.10 12.44
CA ALA A 66 -5.20 2.02 12.54
C ALA A 66 -4.52 2.85 11.43
N LYS A 67 -5.00 2.74 10.19
CA LYS A 67 -4.48 3.49 9.04
C LYS A 67 -4.69 5.00 9.16
N ARG A 68 -5.85 5.45 9.64
CA ARG A 68 -6.19 6.87 9.76
C ARG A 68 -5.44 7.53 10.92
N ILE A 69 -5.40 6.88 12.08
CA ILE A 69 -4.66 7.34 13.26
C ILE A 69 -3.16 7.36 12.97
N GLY A 70 -2.65 6.37 12.23
CA GLY A 70 -1.22 6.31 11.85
C GLY A 70 -0.75 7.44 10.91
N LYS A 71 -1.67 8.25 10.35
CA LYS A 71 -1.30 9.48 9.62
C LYS A 71 -0.90 10.61 10.55
N GLU A 72 -1.32 10.56 11.82
CA GLU A 72 -0.84 11.49 12.83
C GLU A 72 0.59 11.15 13.25
N LYS A 73 1.50 12.12 13.20
CA LYS A 73 2.93 11.88 13.47
C LYS A 73 3.25 11.39 14.88
N ILE A 74 2.33 11.62 15.83
CA ILE A 74 2.53 11.30 17.24
C ILE A 74 2.24 9.82 17.56
N TYR A 75 1.39 9.17 16.76
CA TYR A 75 0.97 7.79 16.95
C TYR A 75 1.64 6.84 15.95
N ARG A 76 1.81 5.58 16.37
CA ARG A 76 2.20 4.46 15.51
C ARG A 76 1.32 3.26 15.85
N PRO A 77 0.08 3.21 15.34
CA PRO A 77 -0.85 2.14 15.67
C PRO A 77 -0.28 0.77 15.29
N GLU A 78 -0.18 -0.11 16.27
CA GLU A 78 0.17 -1.53 16.11
C GLU A 78 -1.11 -2.35 15.90
N ARG A 79 -2.18 -1.97 16.61
CA ARG A 79 -3.52 -2.57 16.57
C ARG A 79 -4.56 -1.48 16.83
N ALA A 80 -5.74 -1.62 16.24
CA ALA A 80 -6.94 -0.88 16.62
C ALA A 80 -8.10 -1.89 16.74
N ILE A 81 -9.00 -1.66 17.69
CA ILE A 81 -10.14 -2.50 18.02
C ILE A 81 -11.31 -1.57 18.30
N VAL A 82 -12.30 -1.54 17.42
CA VAL A 82 -13.45 -0.62 17.49
C VAL A 82 -14.47 -1.01 18.57
N SER A 83 -14.43 -2.26 19.02
CA SER A 83 -15.31 -2.89 20.02
C SER A 83 -14.63 -3.12 21.38
N ALA A 84 -13.50 -2.46 21.66
CA ALA A 84 -12.63 -2.80 22.78
C ALA A 84 -13.25 -2.58 24.18
N LEU A 85 -13.80 -1.40 24.42
CA LEU A 85 -14.31 -0.99 25.73
C LEU A 85 -15.84 -1.04 25.80
N ASP A 86 -16.50 -0.84 24.66
CA ASP A 86 -17.96 -0.86 24.52
C ASP A 86 -18.32 -1.39 23.13
N GLU A 87 -19.48 -2.06 23.04
CA GLU A 87 -20.06 -2.53 21.79
C GLU A 87 -20.41 -1.34 20.86
N PRO A 88 -19.98 -1.34 19.58
CA PRO A 88 -20.36 -0.30 18.65
C PRO A 88 -21.82 -0.43 18.20
N LYS A 89 -22.45 0.70 17.88
CA LYS A 89 -23.79 0.74 17.29
C LYS A 89 -23.69 0.60 15.78
N ILE A 90 -24.47 -0.31 15.22
CA ILE A 90 -24.53 -0.58 13.77
C ILE A 90 -25.89 -0.13 13.22
N ALA A 91 -25.86 0.63 12.13
CA ALA A 91 -27.02 1.06 11.37
C ALA A 91 -26.72 0.91 9.87
N ALA A 92 -27.20 -0.20 9.29
CA ALA A 92 -26.92 -0.61 7.90
C ALA A 92 -25.40 -0.58 7.62
N THR A 93 -24.93 0.41 6.85
CA THR A 93 -23.51 0.54 6.48
C THR A 93 -22.71 1.49 7.34
N THR A 94 -23.26 1.92 8.49
CA THR A 94 -22.59 2.83 9.42
C THR A 94 -22.40 2.17 10.78
N MET A 95 -21.16 2.19 11.27
CA MET A 95 -20.76 1.75 12.60
C MET A 95 -20.26 2.96 13.40
N THR A 96 -20.76 3.13 14.63
CA THR A 96 -20.37 4.22 15.53
C THR A 96 -20.03 3.69 16.90
N GLY A 97 -18.97 4.22 17.51
CA GLY A 97 -18.54 3.75 18.83
C GLY A 97 -17.83 4.83 19.62
N LYS A 98 -17.87 4.70 20.95
CA LYS A 98 -17.12 5.53 21.90
C LYS A 98 -16.03 4.73 22.64
N GLY A 99 -16.07 3.41 22.54
CA GLY A 99 -15.17 2.49 23.24
C GLY A 99 -14.12 1.84 22.34
N GLY A 100 -13.71 2.47 21.24
CA GLY A 100 -12.59 1.96 20.45
C GLY A 100 -11.28 2.08 21.22
N ALA A 101 -10.33 1.18 20.98
CA ALA A 101 -8.98 1.27 21.53
C ALA A 101 -7.91 1.02 20.45
N PHE A 102 -6.81 1.75 20.48
CA PHE A 102 -5.64 1.45 19.64
C PHE A 102 -4.36 1.42 20.46
N LYS A 103 -3.44 0.51 20.11
CA LYS A 103 -2.13 0.36 20.74
C LYS A 103 -1.10 1.13 19.93
N SER A 104 -0.34 2.00 20.56
CA SER A 104 0.74 2.75 19.92
C SER A 104 1.92 2.85 20.86
N LYS A 105 3.09 2.32 20.46
CA LYS A 105 4.33 2.30 21.27
C LYS A 105 4.10 1.60 22.61
N GLY A 106 3.36 0.50 22.59
CA GLY A 106 3.02 -0.29 23.77
C GLY A 106 1.95 0.31 24.71
N GLN A 107 1.44 1.53 24.44
CA GLN A 107 0.38 2.15 25.23
C GLN A 107 -0.97 2.06 24.50
N TRP A 108 -2.04 1.76 25.22
CA TRP A 108 -3.39 1.77 24.66
C TRP A 108 -4.06 3.13 24.86
N TYR A 109 -4.79 3.58 23.85
CA TYR A 109 -5.53 4.83 23.85
C TYR A 109 -6.98 4.56 23.46
N GLN A 110 -7.90 5.21 24.15
CA GLN A 110 -9.31 5.18 23.76
C GLN A 110 -9.52 6.07 22.53
N PHE A 111 -10.48 5.73 21.69
CA PHE A 111 -10.99 6.63 20.66
C PHE A 111 -12.49 6.43 20.44
N SER A 112 -13.15 7.49 20.02
CA SER A 112 -14.51 7.43 19.45
C SER A 112 -14.43 7.52 17.94
N PHE A 113 -15.41 6.96 17.23
CA PHE A 113 -15.39 6.89 15.77
C PHE A 113 -16.78 6.81 15.14
N THR A 114 -16.81 7.11 13.84
CA THR A 114 -17.87 6.77 12.89
C THR A 114 -17.19 6.22 11.64
N CYS A 115 -17.59 5.01 11.25
CA CYS A 115 -17.07 4.28 10.10
C CYS A 115 -18.25 3.96 9.17
N GLN A 116 -18.22 4.48 7.95
CA GLN A 116 -19.23 4.18 6.94
C GLN A 116 -18.60 3.38 5.81
N THR A 117 -19.21 2.27 5.42
CA THR A 117 -18.72 1.40 4.35
C THR A 117 -19.65 1.35 3.14
N SER A 118 -19.17 0.72 2.08
CA SER A 118 -19.99 0.13 1.02
C SER A 118 -20.94 -0.94 1.60
N PRO A 119 -22.04 -1.28 0.89
CA PRO A 119 -23.00 -2.30 1.35
C PRO A 119 -22.44 -3.70 1.57
N ASP A 120 -21.33 -4.06 0.90
CA ASP A 120 -20.63 -5.34 1.09
C ASP A 120 -19.63 -5.32 2.27
N HIS A 121 -19.51 -4.17 2.92
CA HIS A 121 -18.56 -3.85 3.98
C HIS A 121 -17.09 -4.03 3.59
N MET A 122 -16.74 -3.92 2.30
CA MET A 122 -15.36 -4.10 1.83
C MET A 122 -14.57 -2.80 1.62
N GLN A 123 -15.25 -1.66 1.58
CA GLN A 123 -14.62 -0.37 1.37
C GLN A 123 -15.14 0.64 2.37
N VAL A 124 -14.24 1.35 3.06
CA VAL A 124 -14.61 2.50 3.89
C VAL A 124 -14.80 3.73 3.01
N LEU A 125 -16.01 4.27 3.02
CA LEU A 125 -16.41 5.48 2.30
C LEU A 125 -16.11 6.74 3.10
N SER A 126 -16.33 6.70 4.41
CA SER A 126 -16.00 7.79 5.33
C SER A 126 -15.56 7.27 6.69
N PHE A 127 -14.63 7.98 7.31
CA PHE A 127 -14.13 7.65 8.64
C PHE A 127 -13.78 8.92 9.40
N SER A 128 -14.42 9.12 10.55
CA SER A 128 -14.10 10.19 11.50
C SER A 128 -13.81 9.58 12.86
N TYR A 129 -12.87 10.18 13.60
CA TYR A 129 -12.50 9.71 14.93
C TYR A 129 -12.03 10.87 15.81
N GLN A 130 -12.02 10.61 17.11
CA GLN A 130 -11.40 11.45 18.12
C GLN A 130 -10.64 10.57 19.10
N VAL A 131 -9.33 10.78 19.19
CA VAL A 131 -8.48 10.13 20.20
C VAL A 131 -8.77 10.73 21.56
N GLY A 132 -8.98 9.87 22.55
CA GLY A 132 -9.18 10.21 23.94
C GLY A 132 -7.93 9.94 24.78
N GLU A 133 -8.16 9.67 26.06
CA GLU A 133 -7.10 9.45 27.03
C GLU A 133 -6.42 8.07 26.85
N PRO A 134 -5.17 7.92 27.33
CA PRO A 134 -4.56 6.62 27.54
C PRO A 134 -5.43 5.73 28.43
N ILE A 135 -5.54 4.46 28.09
CA ILE A 135 -6.28 3.47 28.87
C ILE A 135 -5.36 2.95 29.98
N PRO A 136 -5.71 3.10 31.28
CA PRO A 136 -4.88 2.60 32.38
C PRO A 136 -4.59 1.11 32.25
N GLN A 137 -3.36 0.69 32.55
CA GLN A 137 -2.90 -0.68 32.34
C GLN A 137 -3.71 -1.70 33.16
N GLU A 138 -4.25 -1.29 34.30
CA GLU A 138 -5.11 -2.10 35.17
C GLU A 138 -6.42 -2.49 34.47
N GLN A 139 -6.82 -1.78 33.41
CA GLN A 139 -8.03 -2.08 32.65
C GLN A 139 -7.77 -3.01 31.46
N TRP A 140 -6.52 -3.24 31.09
CA TRP A 140 -6.20 -3.92 29.83
C TRP A 140 -6.68 -5.37 29.81
N GLU A 141 -6.41 -6.13 30.88
CA GLU A 141 -6.78 -7.54 30.97
C GLU A 141 -8.31 -7.72 30.89
N LYS A 142 -9.06 -6.83 31.54
CA LYS A 142 -10.52 -6.85 31.53
C LYS A 142 -11.12 -6.58 30.14
N SER A 143 -10.42 -5.81 29.30
CA SER A 143 -10.87 -5.40 27.97
C SER A 143 -10.14 -6.13 26.83
N GLY A 144 -9.38 -7.18 27.14
CA GLY A 144 -8.66 -7.98 26.15
C GLY A 144 -7.49 -7.25 25.45
N LEU A 145 -6.90 -6.27 26.12
CA LEU A 145 -5.87 -5.37 25.61
C LEU A 145 -4.44 -5.76 26.04
N TRP A 146 -4.06 -7.04 25.95
CA TRP A 146 -2.69 -7.50 26.28
C TRP A 146 -1.64 -7.11 25.22
#